data_AF-A0A9E2NP40-F1
#
_entry.id   AF-A0A9E2NP40-F1
#
_cell.length_a   1.000
_cell.length_b   1.000
_cell.length_c   1.000
_cell.angle_alpha   90.00
_cell.angle_beta   90.00
_cell.angle_gamma   90.00
#
_symmetry.space_group_name_H-M   'P 1'
#
loop_
_entity.id
_entity.type
_entity.pdbx_description
1 polymer ?
#
loop_
_entity_poly.entity_id
_entity_poly.type
_entity_poly.pdbx_seq_one_letter_code
_entity_poly.pdbx_strand_id
1 'polypeptide(L)' 'MTRIGLLSDTHGYWDDRYLRYFEPCDEIWHAGDIGSTEVAERLAAFRTLRAVCGNCDGGDLRRMFPEKLRWRC' A
#
# COMPACT_ATOMS: atom_id res chain seq x y z
N MET A 1 -3.67 2.42 20.61
CA MET A 1 -4.43 3.02 19.50
C MET A 1 -3.61 2.78 18.25
N THR A 2 -4.16 2.12 17.23
CA THR A 2 -3.41 1.82 15.99
C THR A 2 -3.20 3.09 15.20
N ARG A 3 -1.95 3.43 14.84
CA ARG A 3 -1.61 4.55 13.97
C ARG A 3 -1.46 4.04 12.53
N ILE A 4 -2.23 4.65 11.63
CA ILE A 4 -2.31 4.23 10.23
C ILE A 4 -1.62 5.28 9.36
N GLY A 5 -0.70 4.83 8.52
CA GLY A 5 -0.17 5.62 7.40
C GLY A 5 -1.04 5.42 6.17
N LEU A 6 -1.50 6.49 5.53
CA LEU A 6 -2.30 6.43 4.30
C LEU A 6 -1.47 6.91 3.11
N LEU A 7 -1.49 6.14 2.02
CA LEU A 7 -0.78 6.42 0.77
C LEU A 7 -1.71 6.14 -0.42
N SER A 8 -1.44 6.76 -1.56
CA SER A 8 -2.14 6.54 -2.83
C SER A 8 -1.23 6.92 -3.98
N ASP A 9 -1.54 6.45 -5.19
CA ASP A 9 -0.97 6.98 -6.44
C ASP A 9 0.56 6.98 -6.46
N THR A 10 1.17 5.88 -6.02
CA THR A 10 2.62 5.74 -6.12
C THR A 10 3.05 5.53 -7.57
N HIS A 11 2.20 5.00 -8.45
CA HIS A 11 2.47 4.80 -9.89
C HIS A 11 3.84 4.15 -10.15
N GLY A 12 4.22 3.19 -9.29
CA GLY A 12 5.45 2.42 -9.34
C GLY A 12 6.68 3.14 -8.75
N TYR A 13 6.53 4.36 -8.25
CA TYR A 13 7.63 5.11 -7.65
C TYR A 13 7.85 4.73 -6.18
N TRP A 14 9.11 4.52 -5.83
CA TRP A 14 9.54 4.37 -4.45
C TRP A 14 10.23 5.64 -3.96
N ASP A 15 9.82 6.11 -2.78
CA ASP A 15 10.45 7.22 -2.07
C ASP A 15 10.98 6.73 -0.71
N ASP A 16 12.27 6.91 -0.45
CA ASP A 16 12.87 6.53 0.83
C ASP A 16 12.26 7.28 2.03
N ARG A 17 11.60 8.42 1.78
CA ARG A 17 10.86 9.15 2.81
C ARG A 17 9.69 8.35 3.39
N TYR A 18 9.16 7.34 2.69
CA TYR A 18 8.13 6.46 3.22
C TYR A 18 8.56 5.80 4.53
N LEU A 19 9.83 5.36 4.60
CA LEU A 19 10.38 4.75 5.80
C LEU A 19 10.36 5.72 6.99
N ARG A 20 10.70 6.99 6.75
CA ARG A 20 10.69 8.03 7.80
C ARG A 20 9.28 8.36 8.26
N TYR A 21 8.34 8.56 7.34
CA TYR A 21 7.00 9.02 7.69
C TYR A 21 6.11 7.90 8.25
N PHE A 22 6.34 6.67 7.82
CA PHE A 22 5.60 5.50 8.33
C PHE A 22 6.32 4.76 9.46
N GLU A 23 7.50 5.21 9.90
CA GLU A 23 8.17 4.70 11.10
C GLU A 23 7.25 4.64 12.33
N PRO A 24 6.49 5.69 12.69
CA PRO A 24 5.63 5.65 13.88
C PRO A 24 4.28 4.95 13.62
N CYS A 25 4.02 4.46 12.40
CA CYS A 25 2.77 3.81 12.04
C CYS A 25 2.84 2.31 12.29
N ASP A 26 1.73 1.73 12.75
CA ASP A 26 1.58 0.28 12.93
C ASP A 26 1.22 -0.40 11.59
N GLU A 27 0.46 0.31 10.75
CA GLU A 27 -0.04 -0.18 9.47
C GLU A 27 0.09 0.87 8.37
N ILE A 28 0.20 0.39 7.12
CA ILE A 28 0.15 1.23 5.92
C ILE A 28 -1.06 0.81 5.10
N TRP A 29 -1.89 1.79 4.73
CA TRP A 29 -3.03 1.60 3.85
C TRP A 29 -2.75 2.30 2.52
N HIS A 30 -2.85 1.57 1.40
CA HIS A 30 -2.67 2.12 0.05
C HIS A 30 -4.01 2.14 -0.70
N ALA A 31 -4.43 3.32 -1.14
CA ALA A 31 -5.75 3.54 -1.76
C ALA A 31 -5.79 3.25 -3.27
N GLY A 32 -4.90 2.40 -3.78
CA GLY A 32 -4.79 2.06 -5.21
C GLY A 32 -3.82 2.93 -6.00
N ASP A 33 -3.71 2.61 -7.29
CA ASP A 33 -2.74 3.14 -8.25
C ASP A 33 -1.29 2.97 -7.75
N ILE A 34 -0.97 1.73 -7.37
CA ILE A 34 0.34 1.32 -6.86
C ILE A 34 1.37 1.25 -7.99
N GLY A 35 0.98 0.77 -9.17
CA GLY A 35 1.81 0.73 -10.38
C GLY A 35 2.96 -0.29 -10.39
N SER A 36 3.39 -0.84 -9.25
CA SER A 36 4.44 -1.88 -9.18
C SER A 36 4.21 -2.86 -8.03
N THR A 37 4.37 -4.16 -8.29
CA THR A 37 4.38 -5.20 -7.25
C THR A 37 5.56 -5.02 -6.30
N GLU A 38 6.70 -4.51 -6.79
CA GLU A 38 7.87 -4.24 -5.96
C GLU A 38 7.57 -3.18 -4.89
N VAL A 39 6.85 -2.09 -5.24
CA VAL A 39 6.45 -1.07 -4.27
C VAL A 39 5.56 -1.68 -3.20
N ALA A 40 4.57 -2.49 -3.60
CA ALA A 40 3.69 -3.18 -2.66
C ALA A 40 4.45 -4.14 -1.74
N GLU A 41 5.36 -4.95 -2.28
CA GLU A 41 6.18 -5.89 -1.52
C GLU A 41 7.10 -5.17 -0.53
N ARG A 42 7.73 -4.06 -0.93
CA ARG A 42 8.57 -3.25 -0.04
C ARG A 42 7.78 -2.60 1.08
N LEU A 43 6.59 -2.06 0.80
CA LEU A 43 5.70 -1.53 1.84
C LEU A 43 5.25 -2.64 2.80
N ALA A 44 4.86 -3.80 2.28
CA ALA A 44 4.42 -4.96 3.06
C ALA A 44 5.55 -5.59 3.90
N ALA A 45 6.79 -5.52 3.43
CA ALA A 45 7.96 -5.94 4.19
C ALA A 45 8.27 -5.00 5.36
N PHE A 46 7.90 -3.72 5.26
CA PHE A 46 8.15 -2.73 6.29
C PHE A 46 7.06 -2.72 7.39
N ARG A 47 5.79 -2.72 7.00
CA ARG A 47 4.63 -2.71 7.92
C ARG A 47 3.47 -3.52 7.33
N THR A 48 2.47 -3.84 8.16
CA THR A 48 1.24 -4.47 7.68
C THR A 48 0.59 -3.59 6.61
N LEU A 49 0.62 -4.07 5.37
CA LEU A 49 0.03 -3.39 4.22
C LEU A 49 -1.41 -3.85 4.01
N ARG A 50 -2.32 -2.88 3.91
CA ARG A 50 -3.67 -3.09 3.37
C ARG A 50 -3.81 -2.25 2.13
N ALA A 51 -4.10 -2.87 1.00
CA ALA A 51 -4.21 -2.15 -0.26
C ALA A 51 -5.42 -2.61 -1.06
N VAL A 52 -5.88 -1.70 -1.92
CA VAL A 52 -6.83 -1.98 -2.98
C VAL A 52 -6.17 -1.72 -4.32
N CYS A 53 -6.69 -2.32 -5.40
CA CYS A 53 -6.27 -1.95 -6.75
C CYS A 53 -6.99 -0.69 -7.23
N GLY A 54 -6.21 0.24 -7.79
CA GLY A 54 -6.73 1.38 -8.54
C GLY A 54 -6.97 1.05 -10.02
N ASN A 55 -7.44 2.04 -10.78
CA ASN A 55 -7.74 1.87 -12.20
C ASN A 55 -6.50 1.64 -13.06
N CYS A 56 -5.35 2.21 -12.67
CA CYS A 56 -4.08 2.01 -13.36
C CYS A 56 -3.39 0.70 -12.97
N ASP A 57 -3.84 0.04 -11.90
CA ASP A 57 -3.32 -1.25 -11.48
C ASP A 57 -3.91 -2.40 -12.32
N GLY A 58 -3.04 -3.22 -12.90
CA GLY A 58 -3.37 -4.37 -13.72
C GLY A 58 -2.59 -5.62 -13.33
N GLY A 59 -2.75 -6.70 -14.11
CA GLY A 59 -1.93 -7.91 -13.99
C GLY A 59 -1.89 -8.48 -12.58
N ASP A 60 -0.68 -8.65 -12.05
CA ASP A 60 -0.46 -9.27 -10.75
C ASP A 60 -0.96 -8.42 -9.58
N LEU A 61 -0.95 -7.09 -9.68
CA LEU A 61 -1.52 -6.23 -8.63
C LEU A 61 -3.00 -6.53 -8.41
N ARG A 62 -3.79 -6.73 -9.49
CA ARG A 62 -5.21 -7.13 -9.39
C ARG A 62 -5.43 -8.53 -8.82
N ARG A 63 -4.41 -9.39 -8.87
CA ARG A 63 -4.45 -10.71 -8.24
C ARG A 63 -4.07 -10.63 -6.76
N MET A 64 -3.19 -9.70 -6.40
CA MET A 64 -2.72 -9.48 -5.04
C MET A 64 -3.72 -8.69 -4.19
N PHE A 65 -4.35 -7.67 -4.76
CA PHE A 65 -5.20 -6.73 -4.03
C PHE A 65 -6.60 -6.63 -4.67
N PRO A 66 -7.67 -6.72 -3.86
CA PRO A 66 -9.04 -6.60 -4.37
C PRO A 66 -9.37 -5.14 -4.72
N GLU A 67 -10.42 -4.92 -5.52
CA GLU A 67 -10.97 -3.57 -5.77
C GLU A 67 -11.53 -2.95 -4.49
N LYS A 68 -12.07 -3.78 -3.58
CA LYS A 68 -12.68 -3.35 -2.32
C LYS A 68 -12.21 -4.25 -1.19
N LEU A 69 -11.62 -3.65 -0.17
CA LEU A 69 -11.16 -4.33 1.03
C LEU A 69 -12.00 -3.88 2.23
N ARG A 70 -12.64 -4.83 2.94
CA ARG A 70 -13.45 -4.58 4.14
C ARG A 70 -13.04 -5.56 5.24
N TRP A 71 -12.81 -5.06 6.45
CA TRP A 71 -12.41 -5.88 7.59
C TRP A 71 -12.88 -5.25 8.91
N ARG A 72 -12.73 -6.00 10.01
CA ARG A 72 -12.93 -5.50 11.38
C ARG A 72 -11.57 -5.14 11.99
N CYS A 73 -11.51 -3.97 12.58
CA CYS A 73 -10.37 -3.47 13.34
C CYS A 73 -10.43 -3.87 14.81
#